data_AF-W2CH64-F1
#
_entry.id   AF-W2CH64-F1
#
_cell.length_a   1.000
_cell.length_b   1.000
_cell.length_c   1.000
_cell.angle_alpha   90.00
_cell.angle_beta   90.00
_cell.angle_gamma   90.00
#
_symmetry.space_group_name_H-M   'P 1'
#
loop_
_entity.id
_entity.type
_entity.pdbx_description
1 polymer ?
#
loop_
_entity_poly.entity_id
_entity_poly.type
_entity_poly.pdbx_seq_one_letter_code
_entity_poly.pdbx_strand_id
1 'polypeptide(L)'
;MLLWNKVDRRVKNTLMEHYSAYIKEEGLTLFPGCVYATHRFSHELEQYGFRGAFRSTYLPPHRSLRAGMGLDELVEALMERLDIEIQKH
;
A
#
# COMPACT_ATOMS: atom_id res chain seq x y z
N MET A 1 -3.35 -12.63 -5.41
CA MET A 1 -4.04 -11.79 -4.40
C MET A 1 -4.31 -10.43 -5.03
N LEU A 2 -5.57 -9.98 -5.03
CA LEU A 2 -5.98 -8.66 -5.47
C LEU A 2 -5.76 -7.64 -4.34
N LEU A 3 -5.59 -6.37 -4.71
CA LEU A 3 -5.34 -5.26 -3.80
C LEU A 3 -6.10 -4.03 -4.26
N TRP A 4 -6.84 -3.41 -3.35
CA TRP A 4 -7.35 -2.06 -3.55
C TRP A 4 -6.21 -1.05 -3.48
N ASN A 5 -5.84 -0.48 -4.62
CA ASN A 5 -4.77 0.49 -4.75
C ASN A 5 -5.31 1.88 -5.10
N LYS A 6 -4.60 2.93 -4.68
CA LYS A 6 -4.98 4.33 -4.87
C LYS A 6 -6.38 4.66 -4.34
N VAL A 7 -6.74 4.10 -3.18
CA VAL A 7 -8.04 4.35 -2.54
C VAL A 7 -8.10 5.78 -2.00
N ASP A 8 -9.13 6.55 -2.35
CA ASP A 8 -9.38 7.84 -1.72
C ASP A 8 -10.05 7.66 -0.34
N ARG A 9 -9.40 8.17 0.72
CA ARG A 9 -9.93 8.11 2.10
C ARG A 9 -11.18 8.94 2.32
N ARG A 10 -11.43 9.94 1.48
CA ARG A 10 -12.50 10.92 1.67
C ARG A 10 -13.82 10.44 1.07
N VAL A 11 -13.76 9.43 0.22
CA VAL A 11 -14.91 8.96 -0.54
C VAL A 11 -15.50 7.73 0.14
N LYS A 12 -16.80 7.78 0.39
CA LYS A 12 -17.55 6.59 0.85
C LYS A 12 -17.47 5.53 -0.23
N ASN A 13 -16.89 4.39 0.09
CA ASN A 13 -16.45 3.40 -0.89
C ASN A 13 -17.46 2.26 -1.08
N THR A 14 -18.74 2.59 -1.27
CA THR A 14 -19.80 1.60 -1.50
C THR A 14 -19.54 0.73 -2.73
N LEU A 15 -18.91 1.29 -3.76
CA LEU A 15 -18.47 0.54 -4.93
C LEU A 15 -17.38 -0.50 -4.57
N MET A 16 -16.44 -0.10 -3.70
CA MET A 16 -15.37 -0.97 -3.23
C MET A 16 -15.92 -2.12 -2.38
N GLU A 17 -16.91 -1.86 -1.54
CA GLU A 17 -17.64 -2.89 -0.77
C GLU A 17 -18.31 -3.91 -1.69
N HIS A 18 -19.04 -3.43 -2.69
CA HIS A 18 -19.73 -4.29 -3.66
C HIS A 18 -18.77 -5.18 -4.45
N TYR A 19 -17.71 -4.60 -5.00
CA TYR A 19 -16.70 -5.39 -5.72
C TYR A 19 -15.89 -6.29 -4.78
N SER A 20 -15.69 -5.92 -3.52
CA SER A 20 -15.01 -6.80 -2.56
C SER A 20 -15.83 -8.05 -2.26
N ALA A 21 -17.16 -7.93 -2.19
CA ALA A 21 -18.06 -9.09 -2.07
C ALA A 21 -17.99 -9.94 -3.33
N TYR A 22 -18.14 -9.34 -4.51
CA TYR A 22 -18.07 -10.03 -5.80
C TYR A 22 -16.75 -10.81 -5.99
N ILE A 23 -15.61 -10.18 -5.69
CA ILE A 23 -14.29 -10.81 -5.77
C ILE A 23 -14.21 -12.08 -4.90
N LYS A 24 -14.81 -12.05 -3.70
CA LYS A 24 -14.84 -13.20 -2.79
C LYS A 24 -15.77 -14.29 -3.29
N GLU A 25 -16.91 -13.93 -3.87
CA GLU A 25 -17.87 -14.86 -4.49
C GLU A 25 -17.22 -15.61 -5.66
N GLU A 26 -16.37 -14.93 -6.44
CA GLU A 26 -15.57 -15.54 -7.51
C GLU A 26 -14.38 -16.39 -7.00
N GLY A 27 -14.24 -16.57 -5.69
CA GLY A 27 -13.16 -17.36 -5.08
C GLY A 27 -11.77 -16.73 -5.19
N LEU A 28 -11.68 -15.45 -5.56
CA LEU A 28 -10.42 -14.74 -5.68
C LEU A 28 -9.97 -14.19 -4.32
N THR A 29 -8.68 -14.34 -4.01
CA THR A 29 -8.11 -13.81 -2.77
C THR A 29 -7.94 -12.29 -2.86
N LEU A 30 -8.55 -11.55 -1.94
CA LEU A 30 -8.42 -10.10 -1.78
C LEU A 30 -7.66 -9.77 -0.48
N PHE A 31 -6.68 -8.87 -0.56
CA PHE A 31 -6.01 -8.33 0.63
C PHE A 31 -7.03 -7.59 1.52
N PRO A 32 -7.09 -7.86 2.84
CA PRO A 32 -8.10 -7.26 3.72
C PRO A 32 -7.97 -5.74 3.90
N GLY A 33 -6.81 -5.16 3.59
CA GLY A 33 -6.57 -3.73 3.62
C GLY A 33 -6.60 -3.07 2.24
N CYS A 34 -6.13 -1.83 2.17
CA CYS A 34 -5.95 -1.11 0.93
C CYS A 34 -4.74 -0.19 0.99
N VAL A 35 -4.19 0.14 -0.18
CA VAL A 35 -3.19 1.21 -0.33
C VAL A 35 -3.93 2.47 -0.73
N TYR A 36 -3.82 3.50 0.11
CA TYR A 36 -4.48 4.77 -0.14
C TYR A 36 -3.79 5.56 -1.25
N ALA A 37 -4.57 6.32 -2.02
CA ALA A 37 -4.06 7.32 -2.93
C ALA A 37 -3.28 8.35 -2.11
N THR A 38 -2.02 8.54 -2.47
CA THR A 38 -1.18 9.50 -1.78
C THR A 38 -0.32 10.23 -2.78
N HIS A 39 -0.68 11.49 -2.97
CA HIS A 39 0.16 12.47 -3.60
C HIS A 39 1.39 12.79 -2.74
N ARG A 40 1.44 12.38 -1.47
CA ARG A 40 2.62 12.59 -0.58
C ARG A 40 3.81 11.72 -0.98
N PHE A 41 3.61 10.66 -1.76
CA PHE A 41 4.70 9.89 -2.36
C PHE A 41 5.15 10.47 -3.71
N SER A 42 4.41 11.45 -4.24
CA SER A 42 4.74 12.16 -5.48
C SER A 42 5.77 13.27 -5.20
N HIS A 43 6.92 12.89 -4.65
CA HIS A 43 8.06 13.78 -4.44
C HIS A 43 9.31 12.96 -4.75
N GLU A 44 9.39 12.62 -6.04
CA GLU A 44 10.29 11.60 -6.59
C GLU A 44 11.72 11.82 -6.14
N LEU A 45 12.15 13.06 -6.06
CA LEU A 45 13.48 13.36 -5.66
C LEU A 45 13.58 14.86 -5.38
N GLU A 46 12.65 15.44 -4.60
CA GLU A 46 12.49 16.90 -4.51
C GLU A 46 13.86 17.62 -4.58
N GLN A 47 14.09 18.21 -5.76
CA GLN A 47 15.32 18.22 -6.58
C GLN A 47 16.44 19.14 -6.05
N TYR A 48 16.60 19.13 -4.73
CA TYR A 48 17.06 20.22 -3.90
C TYR A 48 17.76 19.76 -2.60
N GLY A 49 18.21 18.50 -2.50
CA GLY A 49 18.97 18.02 -1.32
C GLY A 49 18.18 17.21 -0.26
N PHE A 50 16.97 16.76 -0.63
CA PHE A 50 16.32 15.50 -0.22
C PHE A 50 15.99 15.18 1.24
N ARG A 51 14.70 15.24 1.60
CA ARG A 51 14.14 14.40 2.68
C ARG A 51 12.72 13.93 2.36
N GLY A 52 12.48 12.62 2.41
CA GLY A 52 11.15 12.00 2.25
C GLY A 52 10.86 11.32 0.91
N ALA A 53 11.84 11.30 0.00
CA ALA A 53 11.62 10.88 -1.40
C ALA A 53 11.31 9.38 -1.58
N PHE A 54 10.48 9.10 -2.59
CA PHE A 54 10.12 7.77 -3.03
C PHE A 54 10.38 7.65 -4.53
N ARG A 55 11.41 6.89 -4.90
CA ARG A 55 11.49 6.30 -6.25
C ARG A 55 11.03 4.87 -6.11
N SER A 56 9.94 4.52 -6.79
CA SER A 56 9.50 3.13 -6.87
C SER A 56 10.72 2.28 -7.20
N THR A 57 10.92 1.23 -6.39
CA THR A 57 11.99 0.22 -6.41
C THR A 57 13.25 0.42 -5.55
N TYR A 58 13.74 1.62 -5.19
CA TYR A 58 15.06 1.75 -4.52
C TYR A 58 15.05 2.25 -3.07
N LEU A 59 14.16 3.16 -2.69
CA LEU A 59 14.10 3.71 -1.33
C LEU A 59 12.64 3.81 -0.87
N PRO A 60 12.30 3.32 0.34
CA PRO A 60 10.95 3.44 0.86
C PRO A 60 10.65 4.91 1.24
N PRO A 61 9.37 5.35 1.19
CA PRO A 61 9.02 6.69 1.67
C PRO A 61 9.41 6.83 3.14
N HIS A 62 9.65 8.04 3.64
CA HIS A 62 9.96 8.24 5.06
C HIS A 62 8.85 7.65 5.97
N ARG A 63 9.19 7.07 7.13
CA ARG A 63 8.22 6.40 8.03
C ARG A 63 7.01 7.27 8.34
N SER A 64 7.22 8.57 8.61
CA SER A 64 6.12 9.51 8.88
C SER A 64 5.17 9.73 7.69
N LEU A 65 5.65 9.53 6.45
CA LEU A 65 4.85 9.63 5.23
C LEU A 65 4.15 8.31 4.91
N ARG A 66 4.73 7.17 5.31
CA ARG A 66 4.15 5.82 5.15
C ARG A 66 3.03 5.54 6.12
N ALA A 67 3.10 6.10 7.32
CA ALA A 67 2.15 5.82 8.40
C ALA A 67 0.69 5.99 7.92
N GLY A 68 -0.09 4.93 8.12
CA GLY A 68 -1.50 4.85 7.75
C GLY A 68 -1.79 4.64 6.26
N MET A 69 -0.78 4.55 5.39
CA MET A 69 -0.99 4.38 3.95
C MET A 69 -1.36 2.96 3.53
N GLY A 70 -1.36 2.00 4.45
CA GLY A 70 -1.62 0.60 4.17
C GLY A 70 -0.41 -0.14 3.57
N LEU A 71 0.75 0.52 3.47
CA LEU A 71 1.96 -0.07 2.89
C LEU A 71 2.67 -1.02 3.85
N ASP A 72 2.76 -0.67 5.13
CA ASP A 72 3.45 -1.50 6.10
C ASP A 72 2.64 -2.80 6.31
N GLU A 73 1.30 -2.70 6.39
CA GLU A 73 0.38 -3.84 6.47
C GLU A 73 0.42 -4.72 5.21
N LEU A 74 0.54 -4.11 4.02
CA LEU A 74 0.69 -4.85 2.77
C LEU A 74 2.01 -5.62 2.75
N VAL A 75 3.11 -5.01 3.19
CA VAL A 75 4.42 -5.66 3.25
C VAL A 75 4.37 -6.82 4.23
N GLU A 76 3.85 -6.63 5.44
CA GLU A 76 3.73 -7.70 6.45
C GLU A 76 2.95 -8.91 5.91
N ALA A 77 1.80 -8.67 5.26
CA ALA A 77 1.01 -9.76 4.70
C ALA A 77 1.69 -10.45 3.50
N LEU A 78 2.42 -9.71 2.68
CA LEU A 78 3.22 -10.31 1.60
C LEU A 78 4.35 -11.17 2.16
N MET A 79 5.02 -10.70 3.21
CA MET A 79 6.09 -11.45 3.87
C MET A 79 5.58 -12.75 4.49
N GLU A 80 4.46 -12.69 5.21
CA GLU A 80 3.80 -13.88 5.76
C GLU A 80 3.39 -14.85 4.65
N ARG A 81 2.83 -14.34 3.54
CA ARG A 81 2.34 -15.18 2.45
C ARG A 81 3.46 -15.82 1.62
N LEU A 82 4.60 -15.15 1.53
CA LEU A 82 5.76 -15.58 0.76
C LEU A 82 6.81 -16.29 1.63
N ASP A 83 6.56 -16.45 2.93
CA ASP A 83 7.48 -17.09 3.89
C ASP A 83 8.86 -16.40 3.92
N ILE A 84 8.86 -15.07 3.95
CA ILE A 84 10.10 -14.27 3.94
C ILE A 84 10.46 -13.89 5.38
N GLU A 85 11.62 -14.33 5.85
CA GLU A 85 12.20 -13.90 7.12
C GLU A 85 13.11 -12.66 6.95
N ILE A 86 12.95 -11.66 7.81
CA ILE A 86 13.87 -10.50 7.84
C ILE A 86 15.13 -10.92 8.60
N GLN A 87 16.28 -10.90 7.91
CA GLN A 87 17.57 -10.95 8.60
C GLN A 87 17.76 -9.63 9.37
N LYS A 88 17.64 -9.71 10.70
CA LYS A 88 18.00 -8.60 11.59
C LYS A 88 19.53 -8.51 11.63
N HIS A 89 20.10 -7.50 10.98
CA HIS A 89 21.48 -7.06 11.20
C HIS A 89 21.57 -6.15 12.43
#